data_AF-A0A2N7DEM4-F1
#
_entry.id   AF-A0A2N7DEM4-F1
#
_cell.length_a   1.000
_cell.length_b   1.000
_cell.length_c   1.000
_cell.angle_alpha   90.00
_cell.angle_beta   90.00
_cell.angle_gamma   90.00
#
_symmetry.space_group_name_H-M   'P 1'
#
loop_
_entity.id
_entity.type
_entity.pdbx_description
1 polymer ?
#
loop_
_entity_poly.entity_id
_entity_poly.type
_entity_poly.pdbx_seq_one_letter_code
_entity_poly.pdbx_strand_id
1 'polypeptide(L)'
;MNKQFTRPLQQIGDRDKDGIYRYPAQTDVAPTLMTWHNITMLPEWEVEGTPLIGNIGVRGLFTEYEQDSNTVKILFTPSNNLPVQILVKGEEIALLDDLTADELYTFEYTPSHLEPGNHQIAYTLVNNAIPKTTTTSITIIDDSDFDELPFSSIEALYSFNGELTENSITGGHNLEKTGDPSLSSVTGKFDTALYHIRNFNNDLLFDDSITNTDKFTISLWFAGDGTSYDPAILTNKKWSSSADGMILAQLNDSLKLQVGMDGEGSCCFVQLPYVPTTSTDNIQWSLLVLSVDKTAPWTNGDGFGVMTMGVYGTDEKLQYGSVNLTGDRNNTIHTGLQWLINNDHAQSHNNGHAALIDELVIWTDTTFSPGDVVALGSSELSVTEKIKTPSSLALPQSHRLSDIDYLGENPNLSEADKLTEAFWQRRRQMEELRAELSL
;
A
#
# COMPACT_ATOMS: atom_id res chain seq x y z
N MET A 1 -19.67 34.64 -12.81
CA MET A 1 -19.52 33.19 -12.56
C MET A 1 -20.11 32.45 -13.74
N ASN A 2 -19.43 31.41 -14.21
CA ASN A 2 -19.83 30.66 -15.39
C ASN A 2 -21.06 29.79 -15.11
N LYS A 3 -21.99 29.73 -16.09
CA LYS A 3 -23.27 29.01 -15.94
C LYS A 3 -23.06 27.50 -15.76
N GLN A 4 -21.97 26.96 -16.28
CA GLN A 4 -21.58 25.56 -16.17
C GLN A 4 -21.43 25.11 -14.70
N PHE A 5 -21.06 26.02 -13.78
CA PHE A 5 -20.97 25.71 -12.34
C PHE A 5 -22.28 25.96 -11.57
N THR A 6 -23.33 26.42 -12.25
CA THR A 6 -24.67 26.57 -11.65
C THR A 6 -25.54 25.32 -11.82
N ARG A 7 -25.00 24.29 -12.50
CA ARG A 7 -25.63 22.99 -12.69
C ARG A 7 -24.60 21.87 -12.49
N PRO A 8 -24.93 20.79 -11.77
CA PRO A 8 -24.03 19.65 -11.64
C PRO A 8 -23.77 19.01 -13.01
N LEU A 9 -22.61 18.37 -13.17
CA LEU A 9 -22.37 17.47 -14.29
C LEU A 9 -23.42 16.35 -14.27
N GLN A 10 -24.04 16.08 -15.43
CA GLN A 10 -25.08 15.05 -15.53
C GLN A 10 -24.50 13.63 -15.55
N GLN A 11 -23.30 13.49 -16.12
CA GLN A 11 -22.54 12.26 -16.16
C GLN A 11 -21.10 12.56 -15.73
N ILE A 12 -20.59 11.70 -14.87
CA ILE A 12 -19.17 11.58 -14.51
C ILE A 12 -18.87 10.08 -14.57
N GLY A 13 -17.64 9.67 -14.89
CA GLY A 13 -17.38 8.23 -14.97
C GLY A 13 -17.14 7.58 -13.61
N ASP A 14 -16.53 8.26 -12.64
CA ASP A 14 -16.43 7.73 -11.27
C ASP A 14 -17.65 8.12 -10.43
N ARG A 15 -18.63 7.21 -10.33
CA ARG A 15 -19.88 7.44 -9.57
C ARG A 15 -19.68 7.41 -8.06
N ASP A 16 -18.57 6.90 -7.55
CA ASP A 16 -18.28 6.92 -6.11
C ASP A 16 -17.83 8.32 -5.66
N LYS A 17 -17.35 9.13 -6.60
CA LYS A 17 -16.96 10.53 -6.37
C LYS A 17 -17.98 11.55 -6.88
N ASP A 18 -19.23 11.10 -7.06
CA ASP A 18 -20.36 11.86 -7.61
C ASP A 18 -20.77 13.09 -6.81
N GLY A 19 -20.39 13.18 -5.54
CA GLY A 19 -20.59 14.40 -4.75
C GLY A 19 -19.51 15.47 -4.95
N ILE A 20 -18.25 15.08 -5.16
CA ILE A 20 -17.08 15.97 -5.00
C ILE A 20 -16.81 16.76 -6.28
N TYR A 21 -16.88 16.11 -7.45
CA TYR A 21 -16.52 16.74 -8.72
C TYR A 21 -17.67 17.45 -9.45
N ARG A 22 -18.88 17.42 -8.87
CA ARG A 22 -20.06 18.13 -9.41
C ARG A 22 -20.05 19.63 -9.15
N TYR A 23 -19.31 20.08 -8.14
CA TYR A 23 -19.34 21.45 -7.63
C TYR A 23 -17.96 22.11 -7.69
N PRO A 24 -17.89 23.45 -7.57
CA PRO A 24 -16.63 24.14 -7.38
C PRO A 24 -15.85 23.59 -6.19
N ALA A 25 -14.55 23.34 -6.38
CA ALA A 25 -13.63 22.87 -5.36
C ALA A 25 -12.66 23.97 -4.93
N GLN A 26 -11.93 23.74 -3.83
CA GLN A 26 -10.88 24.68 -3.39
C GLN A 26 -9.79 24.87 -4.45
N THR A 27 -9.52 23.84 -5.24
CA THR A 27 -8.55 23.87 -6.36
C THR A 27 -8.95 24.85 -7.46
N ASP A 28 -10.22 25.27 -7.55
CA ASP A 28 -10.71 26.23 -8.55
C ASP A 28 -10.38 27.70 -8.21
N VAL A 29 -9.95 28.00 -6.97
CA VAL A 29 -9.71 29.37 -6.51
C VAL A 29 -8.52 30.00 -7.25
N ALA A 30 -7.38 29.30 -7.30
CA ALA A 30 -6.16 29.78 -7.96
C ALA A 30 -6.37 30.08 -9.47
N PRO A 31 -6.90 29.15 -10.31
CA PRO A 31 -7.14 29.44 -11.72
C PRO A 31 -8.16 30.56 -11.93
N THR A 32 -9.13 30.72 -11.03
CA THR A 32 -10.09 31.84 -11.06
C THR A 32 -9.39 33.19 -10.86
N LEU A 33 -8.47 33.27 -9.89
CA LEU A 33 -7.69 34.49 -9.63
C LEU A 33 -6.74 34.79 -10.80
N MET A 34 -6.06 33.77 -11.35
CA MET A 34 -5.22 33.93 -12.54
C MET A 34 -6.02 34.50 -13.70
N THR A 35 -7.21 33.96 -13.95
CA THR A 35 -8.12 34.46 -15.00
C THR A 35 -8.57 35.89 -14.72
N TRP A 36 -8.91 36.23 -13.47
CA TRP A 36 -9.27 37.60 -13.08
C TRP A 36 -8.16 38.61 -13.36
N HIS A 37 -6.90 38.20 -13.19
CA HIS A 37 -5.72 39.01 -13.43
C HIS A 37 -5.19 38.92 -14.88
N ASN A 38 -5.90 38.26 -15.79
CA ASN A 38 -5.46 38.00 -17.18
C ASN A 38 -4.10 37.28 -17.28
N ILE A 39 -3.80 36.41 -16.32
CA ILE A 39 -2.62 35.54 -16.36
C ILE A 39 -2.97 34.32 -17.21
N THR A 40 -2.16 34.04 -18.23
CA THR A 40 -2.29 32.83 -19.05
C THR A 40 -1.78 31.64 -18.25
N MET A 41 -2.63 30.63 -18.06
CA MET A 41 -2.24 29.39 -17.40
C MET A 41 -1.44 28.52 -18.35
N LEU A 42 -0.31 28.01 -17.88
CA LEU A 42 0.58 27.14 -18.65
C LEU A 42 0.40 25.68 -18.23
N PRO A 43 0.46 24.70 -19.15
CA PRO A 43 0.29 23.29 -18.81
C PRO A 43 1.28 22.77 -17.76
N GLU A 44 2.52 23.23 -17.79
CA GLU A 44 3.59 22.84 -16.86
C GLU A 44 3.34 23.27 -15.40
N TRP A 45 2.28 24.04 -15.13
CA TRP A 45 1.86 24.39 -13.76
C TRP A 45 0.96 23.34 -13.12
N GLU A 46 0.59 22.29 -13.86
CA GLU A 46 -0.18 21.13 -13.37
C GLU A 46 -1.46 21.52 -12.60
N VAL A 47 -2.16 22.55 -13.09
CA VAL A 47 -3.34 23.10 -12.41
C VAL A 47 -4.46 22.07 -12.37
N GLU A 48 -4.86 21.61 -11.18
CA GLU A 48 -5.95 20.64 -11.01
C GLU A 48 -7.36 21.24 -11.13
N GLY A 49 -7.49 22.53 -10.82
CA GLY A 49 -8.76 23.25 -10.83
C GLY A 49 -9.14 23.82 -12.20
N THR A 50 -10.32 24.42 -12.27
CA THR A 50 -10.81 25.15 -13.44
C THR A 50 -11.28 26.56 -13.02
N PRO A 51 -11.08 27.60 -13.84
CA PRO A 51 -11.56 28.93 -13.52
C PRO A 51 -13.09 29.01 -13.50
N LEU A 52 -13.63 29.69 -12.48
CA LEU A 52 -15.07 29.89 -12.26
C LEU A 52 -15.63 31.08 -13.06
N ILE A 53 -14.77 31.82 -13.75
CA ILE A 53 -15.07 32.97 -14.62
C ILE A 53 -14.29 32.84 -15.92
N GLY A 54 -14.74 33.49 -16.99
CA GLY A 54 -14.03 33.49 -18.27
C GLY A 54 -14.11 32.13 -18.98
N ASN A 55 -13.10 31.82 -19.79
CA ASN A 55 -13.00 30.54 -20.49
C ASN A 55 -12.89 29.37 -19.52
N ILE A 56 -13.50 28.25 -19.87
CA ILE A 56 -13.47 27.00 -19.09
C ILE A 56 -12.92 25.90 -19.98
N GLY A 57 -12.03 25.08 -19.42
CA GLY A 57 -11.52 23.88 -20.08
C GLY A 57 -12.43 22.67 -19.84
N VAL A 58 -11.82 21.51 -19.58
CA VAL A 58 -12.56 20.29 -19.26
C VAL A 58 -13.04 20.27 -17.79
N ARG A 59 -14.10 19.52 -17.52
CA ARG A 59 -14.67 19.27 -16.20
C ARG A 59 -14.68 17.77 -15.91
N GLY A 60 -14.79 17.41 -14.64
CA GLY A 60 -14.83 16.00 -14.20
C GLY A 60 -13.67 15.20 -14.79
N LEU A 61 -12.44 15.70 -14.68
CA LEU A 61 -11.24 15.02 -15.15
C LEU A 61 -10.80 14.01 -14.10
N PHE A 62 -10.68 12.75 -14.48
CA PHE A 62 -10.18 11.67 -13.64
C PHE A 62 -9.49 10.61 -14.49
N THR A 63 -8.71 9.77 -13.83
CA THR A 63 -7.99 8.65 -14.43
C THR A 63 -8.30 7.36 -13.70
N GLU A 64 -8.44 6.27 -14.45
CA GLU A 64 -8.51 4.91 -13.93
C GLU A 64 -7.36 4.11 -14.54
N TYR A 65 -6.62 3.38 -13.71
CA TYR A 65 -5.54 2.51 -14.15
C TYR A 65 -5.99 1.05 -14.13
N GLU A 66 -5.83 0.36 -15.26
CA GLU A 66 -6.03 -1.07 -15.39
C GLU A 66 -4.67 -1.75 -15.49
N GLN A 67 -4.28 -2.42 -14.40
CA GLN A 67 -2.96 -3.04 -14.25
C GLN A 67 -2.73 -4.17 -15.25
N ASP A 68 -3.73 -5.01 -15.50
CA ASP A 68 -3.62 -6.18 -16.40
C ASP A 68 -3.28 -5.79 -17.84
N SER A 69 -3.81 -4.65 -18.31
CA SER A 69 -3.60 -4.13 -19.66
C SER A 69 -2.58 -3.00 -19.72
N ASN A 70 -1.99 -2.61 -18.58
CA ASN A 70 -1.19 -1.40 -18.40
C ASN A 70 -1.84 -0.15 -19.02
N THR A 71 -3.18 -0.06 -18.98
CA THR A 71 -3.92 0.99 -19.68
C THR A 71 -4.51 1.98 -18.68
N VAL A 72 -4.34 3.26 -18.98
CA VAL A 72 -4.97 4.36 -18.26
C VAL A 72 -6.15 4.86 -19.07
N LYS A 73 -7.33 4.85 -18.45
CA LYS A 73 -8.52 5.52 -18.96
C LYS A 73 -8.53 6.92 -18.40
N ILE A 74 -8.50 7.92 -19.27
CA ILE A 74 -8.65 9.33 -18.93
C ILE A 74 -10.08 9.73 -19.27
N LEU A 75 -10.84 10.14 -18.27
CA LEU A 75 -12.24 10.45 -18.43
C LEU A 75 -12.49 11.92 -18.12
N PHE A 76 -13.29 12.58 -18.96
CA PHE A 76 -13.52 14.02 -18.86
C PHE A 76 -14.79 14.47 -19.58
N THR A 77 -15.26 15.67 -19.26
CA THR A 77 -16.38 16.34 -19.94
C THR A 77 -15.91 17.69 -20.47
N PRO A 78 -15.88 17.93 -21.80
CA PRO A 78 -15.50 19.22 -22.36
C PRO A 78 -16.59 20.26 -22.10
N SER A 79 -16.19 21.51 -21.81
CA SER A 79 -17.15 22.60 -21.54
C SER A 79 -17.61 23.36 -22.81
N ASN A 80 -17.09 22.96 -23.97
CA ASN A 80 -17.34 23.56 -25.29
C ASN A 80 -16.96 22.54 -26.38
N ASN A 81 -17.28 22.84 -27.64
CA ASN A 81 -16.98 21.95 -28.78
C ASN A 81 -15.62 22.26 -29.44
N LEU A 82 -14.68 22.88 -28.71
CA LEU A 82 -13.32 23.09 -29.22
C LEU A 82 -12.49 21.82 -28.97
N PRO A 83 -11.41 21.63 -29.74
CA PRO A 83 -10.52 20.51 -29.51
C PRO A 83 -9.97 20.44 -28.09
N VAL A 84 -9.66 19.22 -27.64
CA VAL A 84 -8.97 18.92 -26.38
C VAL A 84 -7.62 18.31 -26.72
N GLN A 85 -6.55 18.99 -26.29
CA GLN A 85 -5.19 18.47 -26.34
C GLN A 85 -4.93 17.66 -25.08
N ILE A 86 -4.35 16.47 -25.21
CA ILE A 86 -3.96 15.59 -24.10
C ILE A 86 -2.45 15.56 -24.01
N LEU A 87 -1.93 15.96 -22.85
CA LEU A 87 -0.51 16.00 -22.54
C LEU A 87 -0.19 14.97 -21.44
N VAL A 88 0.91 14.24 -21.60
CA VAL A 88 1.48 13.35 -20.59
C VAL A 88 2.94 13.75 -20.38
N LYS A 89 3.32 14.05 -19.13
CA LYS A 89 4.65 14.60 -18.81
C LYS A 89 5.02 15.84 -19.67
N GLY A 90 4.01 16.64 -20.00
CA GLY A 90 4.15 17.85 -20.84
C GLY A 90 4.24 17.59 -22.35
N GLU A 91 4.28 16.33 -22.81
CA GLU A 91 4.29 15.98 -24.23
C GLU A 91 2.89 15.70 -24.76
N GLU A 92 2.55 16.24 -25.94
CA GLU A 92 1.27 15.97 -26.58
C GLU A 92 1.21 14.54 -27.10
N ILE A 93 0.24 13.77 -26.59
CA ILE A 93 -0.01 12.39 -27.02
C ILE A 93 -1.25 12.27 -27.92
N ALA A 94 -2.18 13.24 -27.85
CA ALA A 94 -3.37 13.27 -28.68
C ALA A 94 -4.00 14.66 -28.79
N LEU A 95 -4.73 14.88 -29.89
CA LEU A 95 -5.63 16.01 -30.10
C LEU A 95 -7.00 15.46 -30.52
N LEU A 96 -8.02 15.70 -29.71
CA LEU A 96 -9.39 15.25 -29.96
C LEU A 96 -10.21 16.43 -30.47
N ASP A 97 -10.75 16.36 -31.68
CA ASP A 97 -11.43 17.48 -32.36
C ASP A 97 -12.94 17.26 -32.63
N ASP A 98 -13.45 16.03 -32.45
CA ASP A 98 -14.87 15.69 -32.60
C ASP A 98 -15.57 15.51 -31.24
N LEU A 99 -15.55 16.58 -30.44
CA LEU A 99 -16.07 16.59 -29.08
C LEU A 99 -17.34 17.45 -28.93
N THR A 100 -18.32 16.91 -28.20
CA THR A 100 -19.57 17.59 -27.85
C THR A 100 -19.50 18.09 -26.41
N ALA A 101 -19.80 19.37 -26.21
CA ALA A 101 -19.88 19.96 -24.88
C ALA A 101 -20.86 19.20 -23.97
N ASP A 102 -20.48 19.07 -22.70
CA ASP A 102 -21.27 18.43 -21.63
C ASP A 102 -21.50 16.90 -21.78
N GLU A 103 -20.85 16.24 -22.75
CA GLU A 103 -20.83 14.76 -22.86
C GLU A 103 -19.60 14.14 -22.17
N LEU A 104 -19.73 12.95 -21.59
CA LEU A 104 -18.62 12.23 -20.98
C LEU A 104 -17.80 11.52 -22.06
N TYR A 105 -16.50 11.75 -22.07
CA TYR A 105 -15.53 11.09 -22.95
C TYR A 105 -14.55 10.24 -22.14
N THR A 106 -14.13 9.14 -22.75
CA THR A 106 -13.06 8.27 -22.26
C THR A 106 -11.99 8.17 -23.34
N PHE A 107 -10.75 8.48 -22.96
CA PHE A 107 -9.57 8.30 -23.79
C PHE A 107 -8.67 7.24 -23.15
N GLU A 108 -8.29 6.22 -23.90
CA GLU A 108 -7.42 5.15 -23.41
C GLU A 108 -5.98 5.40 -23.85
N TYR A 109 -5.06 5.25 -22.90
CA TYR A 109 -3.64 5.44 -23.12
C TYR A 109 -2.84 4.36 -22.41
N THR A 110 -2.00 3.65 -23.15
CA THR A 110 -1.02 2.73 -22.59
C THR A 110 0.33 3.43 -22.55
N PRO A 111 0.87 3.78 -21.37
CA PRO A 111 2.20 4.34 -21.28
C PRO A 111 3.23 3.38 -21.88
N SER A 112 3.97 3.84 -22.87
CA SER A 112 5.07 3.06 -23.45
C SER A 112 6.40 3.42 -22.75
N HIS A 113 7.32 2.46 -22.69
CA HIS A 113 8.71 2.69 -22.24
C HIS A 113 8.86 3.19 -20.80
N LEU A 114 7.98 2.76 -19.89
CA LEU A 114 8.21 2.94 -18.45
C LEU A 114 8.99 1.74 -17.92
N GLU A 115 10.01 2.03 -17.12
CA GLU A 115 10.72 1.00 -16.35
C GLU A 115 9.78 0.38 -15.31
N PRO A 116 10.05 -0.86 -14.86
CA PRO A 116 9.28 -1.50 -13.79
C PRO A 116 9.29 -0.66 -12.50
N GLY A 117 8.19 -0.69 -11.75
CA GLY A 117 8.01 0.09 -10.52
C GLY A 117 6.76 0.96 -10.51
N ASN A 118 6.65 1.80 -9.48
CA ASN A 118 5.53 2.72 -9.31
C ASN A 118 5.88 4.13 -9.80
N HIS A 119 5.01 4.68 -10.64
CA HIS A 119 5.16 5.97 -11.30
C HIS A 119 3.96 6.86 -10.99
N GLN A 120 4.21 8.10 -10.59
CA GLN A 120 3.18 9.14 -10.60
C GLN A 120 3.22 9.86 -11.95
N ILE A 121 2.10 9.84 -12.67
CA ILE A 121 1.97 10.45 -13.99
C ILE A 121 0.89 11.52 -13.95
N ALA A 122 1.28 12.74 -14.31
CA ALA A 122 0.37 13.85 -14.55
C ALA A 122 -0.19 13.80 -15.97
N TYR A 123 -1.51 13.88 -16.08
CA TYR A 123 -2.29 13.97 -17.30
C TYR A 123 -2.93 15.35 -17.39
N THR A 124 -2.50 16.16 -18.35
CA THR A 124 -3.00 17.53 -18.52
C THR A 124 -3.83 17.63 -19.79
N LEU A 125 -5.09 18.04 -19.65
CA LEU A 125 -5.98 18.32 -20.76
C LEU A 125 -6.08 19.83 -20.98
N VAL A 126 -5.82 20.28 -22.20
CA VAL A 126 -5.96 21.70 -22.58
C VAL A 126 -7.17 21.84 -23.48
N ASN A 127 -8.14 22.64 -23.03
CA ASN A 127 -9.32 22.98 -23.80
C ASN A 127 -9.60 24.48 -23.68
N ASN A 128 -9.83 25.17 -24.80
CA ASN A 128 -10.03 26.62 -24.82
C ASN A 128 -8.92 27.42 -24.12
N ALA A 129 -7.66 26.98 -24.28
CA ALA A 129 -6.46 27.50 -23.62
C ALA A 129 -6.45 27.40 -22.07
N ILE A 130 -7.30 26.56 -21.49
CA ILE A 130 -7.34 26.29 -20.06
C ILE A 130 -6.80 24.87 -19.81
N PRO A 131 -5.62 24.72 -19.17
CA PRO A 131 -5.12 23.43 -18.75
C PRO A 131 -5.86 22.95 -17.50
N LYS A 132 -6.11 21.64 -17.43
CA LYS A 132 -6.57 20.95 -16.22
C LYS A 132 -5.82 19.64 -16.08
N THR A 133 -5.31 19.36 -14.89
CA THR A 133 -4.43 18.22 -14.62
C THR A 133 -5.04 17.27 -13.61
N THR A 134 -4.75 15.99 -13.76
CA THR A 134 -4.96 14.96 -12.74
C THR A 134 -3.73 14.05 -12.70
N THR A 135 -3.41 13.54 -11.52
CA THR A 135 -2.25 12.66 -11.31
C THR A 135 -2.73 11.27 -10.94
N THR A 136 -2.14 10.25 -11.55
CA THR A 136 -2.43 8.85 -11.24
C THR A 136 -1.15 8.11 -10.89
N SER A 137 -1.25 7.14 -9.98
CA SER A 137 -0.17 6.20 -9.69
C SER A 137 -0.34 4.96 -10.56
N ILE A 138 0.73 4.55 -11.23
CA ILE A 138 0.78 3.42 -12.15
C ILE A 138 1.89 2.49 -11.70
N THR A 139 1.57 1.21 -11.51
CA THR A 139 2.56 0.17 -11.23
C THR A 139 2.82 -0.64 -12.48
N ILE A 140 4.04 -0.54 -13.00
CA ILE A 140 4.52 -1.34 -14.12
C ILE A 140 5.18 -2.60 -13.56
N ILE A 141 4.65 -3.75 -13.96
CA ILE A 141 5.10 -5.07 -13.51
C ILE A 141 6.05 -5.65 -14.57
N ASP A 142 7.26 -5.96 -14.15
CA ASP A 142 8.23 -6.76 -14.89
C ASP A 142 7.91 -8.25 -14.86
N ASP A 143 8.39 -8.94 -15.89
CA ASP A 143 8.37 -10.41 -15.95
C ASP A 143 9.50 -10.94 -15.06
N SER A 144 9.16 -11.36 -13.85
CA SER A 144 10.07 -12.03 -12.91
C SER A 144 9.61 -13.47 -12.68
N ASP A 145 10.56 -14.40 -12.60
CA ASP A 145 10.32 -15.79 -12.23
C ASP A 145 10.69 -16.01 -10.76
N PHE A 146 9.86 -16.79 -10.04
CA PHE A 146 10.16 -17.22 -8.68
C PHE A 146 11.55 -17.87 -8.58
N ASP A 147 11.95 -18.65 -9.60
CA ASP A 147 13.23 -19.34 -9.60
C ASP A 147 14.45 -18.42 -9.75
N GLU A 148 14.25 -17.18 -10.21
CA GLU A 148 15.27 -16.16 -10.42
C GLU A 148 15.41 -15.19 -9.23
N LEU A 149 14.52 -15.28 -8.24
CA LEU A 149 14.62 -14.48 -7.02
C LEU A 149 15.95 -14.73 -6.30
N PRO A 150 16.50 -13.72 -5.58
CA PRO A 150 17.85 -13.78 -5.03
C PRO A 150 17.91 -14.58 -3.71
N PHE A 151 17.53 -15.87 -3.71
CA PHE A 151 17.52 -16.72 -2.49
C PHE A 151 18.87 -16.80 -1.77
N SER A 152 19.98 -16.55 -2.47
CA SER A 152 21.31 -16.47 -1.85
C SER A 152 21.50 -15.24 -0.95
N SER A 153 20.62 -14.25 -1.03
CA SER A 153 20.68 -13.04 -0.20
C SER A 153 19.81 -13.10 1.05
N ILE A 154 19.14 -14.22 1.29
CA ILE A 154 18.37 -14.46 2.52
C ILE A 154 19.34 -14.53 3.70
N GLU A 155 19.19 -13.61 4.66
CA GLU A 155 19.92 -13.59 5.92
C GLU A 155 19.19 -14.39 7.00
N ALA A 156 17.87 -14.31 7.03
CA ALA A 156 17.04 -15.04 7.98
C ALA A 156 15.73 -15.51 7.35
N LEU A 157 15.28 -16.69 7.75
CA LEU A 157 13.99 -17.25 7.39
C LEU A 157 13.34 -17.87 8.62
N TYR A 158 12.22 -17.32 9.06
CA TYR A 158 11.39 -17.88 10.11
C TYR A 158 10.15 -18.50 9.45
N SER A 159 10.23 -19.81 9.20
CA SER A 159 9.18 -20.58 8.51
C SER A 159 8.02 -20.97 9.41
N PHE A 160 8.23 -21.00 10.73
CA PHE A 160 7.24 -21.41 11.73
C PHE A 160 6.71 -22.86 11.61
N ASN A 161 7.26 -23.68 10.69
CA ASN A 161 6.92 -25.10 10.47
C ASN A 161 7.34 -26.07 11.61
N GLY A 162 7.92 -25.54 12.69
CA GLY A 162 8.46 -26.32 13.79
C GLY A 162 8.55 -25.47 15.05
N GLU A 163 9.76 -25.22 15.54
CA GLU A 163 9.95 -24.30 16.65
C GLU A 163 9.68 -22.86 16.18
N LEU A 164 8.71 -22.18 16.82
CA LEU A 164 8.21 -20.85 16.40
C LEU A 164 9.25 -19.72 16.48
N THR A 165 10.46 -20.01 16.95
CA THR A 165 11.58 -19.07 17.01
C THR A 165 12.76 -19.49 16.15
N GLU A 166 12.71 -20.66 15.51
CA GLU A 166 13.84 -21.20 14.76
C GLU A 166 14.09 -20.43 13.46
N ASN A 167 15.35 -20.04 13.25
CA ASN A 167 15.82 -19.57 11.97
C ASN A 167 16.23 -20.76 11.09
N SER A 168 15.61 -20.87 9.92
CA SER A 168 15.83 -21.95 8.96
C SER A 168 17.13 -21.78 8.16
N ILE A 169 17.80 -20.62 8.26
CA ILE A 169 19.09 -20.36 7.61
C ILE A 169 20.24 -20.83 8.50
N THR A 170 21.17 -21.59 7.92
CA THR A 170 22.32 -22.14 8.65
C THR A 170 23.20 -21.00 9.20
N GLY A 171 23.40 -20.97 10.51
CA GLY A 171 24.19 -19.95 11.19
C GLY A 171 23.42 -18.67 11.52
N GLY A 172 22.13 -18.59 11.17
CA GLY A 172 21.25 -17.50 11.56
C GLY A 172 20.85 -17.56 13.05
N HIS A 173 20.44 -16.42 13.59
CA HIS A 173 19.96 -16.30 14.95
C HIS A 173 18.46 -16.58 15.04
N ASN A 174 18.07 -17.41 16.00
CA ASN A 174 16.68 -17.63 16.37
C ASN A 174 16.06 -16.32 16.89
N LEU A 175 14.72 -16.21 16.78
CA LEU A 175 13.99 -15.11 17.40
C LEU A 175 14.24 -15.09 18.91
N GLU A 176 14.45 -13.90 19.45
CA GLU A 176 14.56 -13.67 20.88
C GLU A 176 13.19 -13.37 21.48
N LYS A 177 13.07 -13.60 22.79
CA LYS A 177 11.87 -13.31 23.55
C LYS A 177 12.20 -12.42 24.74
N THR A 178 11.38 -11.40 24.95
CA THR A 178 11.29 -10.71 26.24
C THR A 178 10.00 -11.16 26.92
N GLY A 179 10.05 -11.49 28.21
CA GLY A 179 8.86 -11.98 28.93
C GLY A 179 8.41 -13.37 28.46
N ASP A 180 7.09 -13.58 28.40
CA ASP A 180 6.44 -14.82 27.96
C ASP A 180 5.39 -14.52 26.88
N PRO A 181 5.82 -14.29 25.61
CA PRO A 181 4.90 -13.96 24.53
C PRO A 181 3.93 -15.10 24.27
N SER A 182 2.67 -14.74 24.01
CA SER A 182 1.59 -15.70 23.74
C SER A 182 1.67 -16.16 22.28
N LEU A 183 2.44 -17.22 22.05
CA LEU A 183 2.70 -17.80 20.74
C LEU A 183 2.04 -19.17 20.62
N SER A 184 1.37 -19.43 19.50
CA SER A 184 0.97 -20.78 19.12
C SER A 184 1.16 -21.01 17.63
N SER A 185 1.14 -22.29 17.24
CA SER A 185 1.19 -22.72 15.85
C SER A 185 -0.23 -22.98 15.35
N VAL A 186 -0.54 -22.53 14.14
CA VAL A 186 -1.82 -22.74 13.45
C VAL A 186 -1.55 -23.08 11.98
N THR A 187 -2.59 -23.42 11.21
CA THR A 187 -2.43 -23.66 9.77
C THR A 187 -1.97 -22.39 9.06
N GLY A 188 -0.84 -22.51 8.35
CA GLY A 188 -0.22 -21.40 7.61
C GLY A 188 -0.67 -21.30 6.16
N LYS A 189 -0.07 -20.35 5.45
CA LYS A 189 -0.07 -20.34 3.98
C LYS A 189 0.70 -21.54 3.45
N PHE A 190 1.81 -21.87 4.11
CA PHE A 190 2.65 -23.03 3.85
C PHE A 190 2.84 -23.82 5.14
N ASP A 191 2.20 -24.98 5.24
CA ASP A 191 2.20 -25.84 6.43
C ASP A 191 1.66 -25.11 7.69
N THR A 192 2.52 -24.48 8.51
CA THR A 192 2.11 -23.87 9.77
C THR A 192 2.65 -22.46 9.97
N ALA A 193 1.79 -21.57 10.48
CA ALA A 193 2.11 -20.19 10.78
C ALA A 193 2.24 -19.92 12.28
N LEU A 194 2.88 -18.80 12.60
CA LEU A 194 2.84 -18.19 13.90
C LEU A 194 1.49 -17.49 14.12
N TYR A 195 0.78 -17.88 15.18
CA TYR A 195 -0.25 -17.05 15.79
C TYR A 195 0.35 -16.35 17.01
N HIS A 196 0.42 -15.03 16.93
CA HIS A 196 0.95 -14.20 18.01
C HIS A 196 -0.15 -13.29 18.54
N ILE A 197 -0.47 -13.40 19.83
CA ILE A 197 -1.32 -12.44 20.53
C ILE A 197 -0.44 -11.43 21.25
N ARG A 198 -0.58 -10.16 20.87
CA ARG A 198 0.16 -9.06 21.46
C ARG A 198 -0.12 -8.93 22.96
N ASN A 199 0.96 -8.89 23.74
CA ASN A 199 0.93 -8.53 25.16
C ASN A 199 2.09 -7.59 25.49
N PHE A 200 1.82 -6.46 26.15
CA PHE A 200 2.87 -5.51 26.51
C PHE A 200 3.96 -6.17 27.37
N ASN A 201 5.22 -5.82 27.09
CA ASN A 201 6.44 -6.37 27.68
C ASN A 201 6.67 -7.87 27.44
N ASN A 202 5.89 -8.49 26.55
CA ASN A 202 6.08 -9.87 26.10
C ASN A 202 6.36 -9.85 24.61
N ASP A 203 7.63 -9.67 24.26
CA ASP A 203 8.05 -9.36 22.90
C ASP A 203 8.63 -10.59 22.21
N LEU A 204 8.39 -10.67 20.91
CA LEU A 204 9.08 -11.56 19.98
C LEU A 204 9.87 -10.67 19.02
N LEU A 205 11.17 -10.91 18.88
CA LEU A 205 12.05 -9.96 18.22
C LEU A 205 13.23 -10.61 17.48
N PHE A 206 13.76 -9.89 16.48
CA PHE A 206 14.97 -10.26 15.74
C PHE A 206 15.93 -9.09 15.62
N ASP A 207 17.20 -9.41 15.40
CA ASP A 207 18.26 -8.41 15.32
C ASP A 207 18.10 -7.45 14.14
N ASP A 208 18.48 -6.20 14.36
CA ASP A 208 18.48 -5.18 13.32
C ASP A 208 19.79 -5.22 12.51
N SER A 209 19.97 -6.31 11.77
CA SER A 209 21.12 -6.52 10.88
C SER A 209 21.00 -5.74 9.57
N ILE A 210 19.76 -5.52 9.12
CA ILE A 210 19.46 -5.04 7.76
C ILE A 210 19.40 -3.53 7.61
N THR A 211 19.03 -2.76 8.64
CA THR A 211 18.86 -1.32 8.45
C THR A 211 20.18 -0.57 8.33
N ASN A 212 21.33 -1.23 8.50
CA ASN A 212 22.65 -0.69 8.23
C ASN A 212 23.15 -0.93 6.80
N THR A 213 22.44 -1.72 5.99
CA THR A 213 22.81 -1.95 4.59
C THR A 213 22.29 -0.82 3.69
N ASP A 214 22.80 -0.77 2.46
CA ASP A 214 22.31 0.14 1.42
C ASP A 214 20.94 -0.30 0.88
N LYS A 215 20.69 -1.62 0.87
CA LYS A 215 19.47 -2.22 0.36
C LYS A 215 19.03 -3.39 1.21
N PHE A 216 17.73 -3.51 1.45
CA PHE A 216 17.16 -4.69 2.08
C PHE A 216 15.70 -4.86 1.70
N THR A 217 15.21 -6.10 1.86
CA THR A 217 13.80 -6.46 1.74
C THR A 217 13.39 -7.29 2.93
N ILE A 218 12.18 -7.07 3.44
CA ILE A 218 11.51 -8.00 4.35
C ILE A 218 10.27 -8.51 3.62
N SER A 219 10.01 -9.81 3.65
CA SER A 219 8.76 -10.38 3.16
C SER A 219 8.12 -11.28 4.21
N LEU A 220 6.79 -11.31 4.25
CA LEU A 220 6.03 -12.26 5.07
C LEU A 220 4.65 -12.49 4.49
N TRP A 221 4.09 -13.66 4.73
CA TRP A 221 2.65 -13.88 4.60
C TRP A 221 1.97 -13.42 5.89
N PHE A 222 0.92 -12.63 5.74
CA PHE A 222 0.19 -12.02 6.84
C PHE A 222 -1.31 -12.25 6.72
N ALA A 223 -1.94 -12.55 7.85
CA ALA A 223 -3.38 -12.45 8.01
C ALA A 223 -3.72 -11.76 9.35
N GLY A 224 -4.46 -10.66 9.26
CA GLY A 224 -4.97 -9.88 10.38
C GLY A 224 -6.48 -9.70 10.28
N ASP A 225 -7.13 -9.34 11.38
CA ASP A 225 -8.59 -9.28 11.51
C ASP A 225 -9.20 -7.92 11.09
N GLY A 226 -8.38 -6.88 10.92
CA GLY A 226 -8.83 -5.54 10.54
C GLY A 226 -9.70 -4.86 11.60
N THR A 227 -9.65 -5.33 12.84
CA THR A 227 -10.44 -4.76 13.95
C THR A 227 -9.71 -3.64 14.67
N SER A 228 -8.39 -3.61 14.55
CA SER A 228 -7.51 -2.73 15.31
C SER A 228 -7.02 -1.55 14.46
N TYR A 229 -7.01 -0.37 15.08
CA TYR A 229 -6.49 0.85 14.47
C TYR A 229 -5.01 1.02 14.81
N ASP A 230 -4.16 0.88 13.79
CA ASP A 230 -2.71 1.10 13.80
C ASP A 230 -1.81 0.12 14.59
N PRO A 231 -2.17 -1.15 14.86
CA PRO A 231 -1.22 -2.05 15.51
C PRO A 231 0.00 -2.34 14.62
N ALA A 232 1.16 -2.35 15.25
CA ALA A 232 2.41 -2.74 14.60
C ALA A 232 2.38 -4.23 14.25
N ILE A 233 2.69 -4.55 12.99
CA ILE A 233 2.98 -5.90 12.52
C ILE A 233 4.49 -6.16 12.66
N LEU A 234 5.30 -5.22 12.17
CA LEU A 234 6.76 -5.22 12.31
C LEU A 234 7.25 -3.80 12.60
N THR A 235 8.16 -3.63 13.55
CA THR A 235 8.71 -2.31 13.86
C THR A 235 10.07 -2.36 14.56
N ASN A 236 10.99 -1.47 14.19
CA ASN A 236 12.16 -1.12 15.01
C ASN A 236 12.01 0.28 15.62
N LYS A 237 10.78 0.81 15.65
CA LYS A 237 10.41 2.15 16.09
C LYS A 237 9.60 2.13 17.40
N LYS A 238 9.75 3.20 18.18
CA LYS A 238 8.88 3.55 19.32
C LYS A 238 7.69 4.40 18.86
N TRP A 239 6.50 3.81 18.81
CA TRP A 239 5.27 4.42 18.26
C TRP A 239 4.92 5.80 18.82
N SER A 240 5.04 6.00 20.14
CA SER A 240 4.60 7.21 20.86
C SER A 240 5.59 8.36 20.85
N SER A 241 6.76 8.14 20.28
CA SER A 241 7.74 9.19 20.07
C SER A 241 7.82 9.44 18.58
N SER A 242 8.01 10.70 18.22
CA SER A 242 8.50 11.04 16.89
C SER A 242 9.81 10.30 16.55
N ALA A 243 10.43 9.55 17.48
CA ALA A 243 11.58 8.68 17.29
C ALA A 243 11.70 8.00 15.93
N ASP A 244 12.95 7.93 15.56
CA ASP A 244 13.47 7.28 14.38
C ASP A 244 13.02 5.82 14.30
N GLY A 245 12.96 5.30 13.07
CA GLY A 245 12.70 3.91 12.76
C GLY A 245 11.57 3.71 11.77
N MET A 246 11.31 2.45 11.49
CA MET A 246 10.30 1.97 10.57
C MET A 246 9.20 1.22 11.30
N ILE A 247 8.00 1.31 10.74
CA ILE A 247 6.86 0.51 11.18
C ILE A 247 6.02 0.10 9.97
N LEU A 248 5.67 -1.19 9.95
CA LEU A 248 4.55 -1.74 9.22
C LEU A 248 3.39 -1.90 10.20
N ALA A 249 2.25 -1.27 9.89
CA ALA A 249 1.05 -1.34 10.73
C ALA A 249 -0.20 -1.66 9.92
N GLN A 250 -1.19 -2.27 10.58
CA GLN A 250 -2.53 -2.47 10.03
C GLN A 250 -3.46 -1.32 10.42
N LEU A 251 -4.21 -0.78 9.46
CA LEU A 251 -5.23 0.24 9.68
C LEU A 251 -6.54 -0.24 9.07
N ASN A 252 -7.27 -1.06 9.83
CA ASN A 252 -8.50 -1.74 9.36
C ASN A 252 -8.27 -2.55 8.07
N ASP A 253 -8.74 -2.00 6.95
CA ASP A 253 -8.71 -2.50 5.57
C ASP A 253 -7.53 -1.92 4.75
N SER A 254 -6.51 -1.42 5.43
CA SER A 254 -5.28 -0.96 4.80
C SER A 254 -4.06 -1.32 5.62
N LEU A 255 -2.91 -1.33 4.97
CA LEU A 255 -1.60 -1.50 5.61
C LEU A 255 -0.76 -0.28 5.33
N LYS A 256 0.01 0.16 6.33
CA LYS A 256 0.84 1.36 6.25
C LYS A 256 2.27 1.00 6.62
N LEU A 257 3.18 1.21 5.67
CA LEU A 257 4.62 1.23 5.91
C LEU A 257 5.06 2.69 6.07
N GLN A 258 5.75 3.00 7.16
CA GLN A 258 6.14 4.35 7.50
C GLN A 258 7.55 4.42 8.06
N VAL A 259 8.28 5.48 7.70
CA VAL A 259 9.50 5.91 8.40
C VAL A 259 9.19 7.11 9.31
N GLY A 260 9.60 7.01 10.58
CA GLY A 260 9.57 8.08 11.57
C GLY A 260 10.90 8.84 11.67
N MET A 261 10.81 10.09 12.10
CA MET A 261 11.97 10.91 12.44
C MET A 261 11.59 11.88 13.57
N ASP A 262 12.46 11.98 14.57
CA ASP A 262 12.17 12.77 15.77
C ASP A 262 11.93 14.26 15.44
N GLY A 263 10.86 14.85 15.99
CA GLY A 263 10.49 16.25 15.75
C GLY A 263 9.84 16.59 14.41
N GLU A 264 9.80 15.69 13.41
CA GLU A 264 9.30 16.01 12.06
C GLU A 264 7.97 15.36 11.66
N GLY A 265 7.42 14.47 12.49
CA GLY A 265 6.17 13.78 12.19
C GLY A 265 6.26 12.77 11.03
N SER A 266 5.11 12.21 10.66
CA SER A 266 4.98 11.14 9.65
C SER A 266 4.81 11.70 8.24
N CYS A 267 5.88 11.92 7.47
CA CYS A 267 5.75 12.41 6.09
C CYS A 267 6.02 11.35 5.01
N CYS A 268 6.82 10.32 5.31
CA CYS A 268 7.15 9.27 4.34
C CYS A 268 6.45 7.97 4.72
N PHE A 269 5.30 7.75 4.11
CA PHE A 269 4.56 6.50 4.25
C PHE A 269 4.04 6.03 2.90
N VAL A 270 3.89 4.71 2.79
CA VAL A 270 3.11 4.04 1.75
C VAL A 270 1.94 3.39 2.47
N GLN A 271 0.72 3.66 2.03
CA GLN A 271 -0.48 3.02 2.56
C GLN A 271 -1.23 2.36 1.41
N LEU A 272 -1.45 1.05 1.53
CA LEU A 272 -2.04 0.21 0.49
C LEU A 272 -3.31 -0.48 1.03
N PRO A 273 -4.30 -0.75 0.16
CA PRO A 273 -5.46 -1.56 0.53
C PRO A 273 -5.06 -2.96 1.02
N TYR A 274 -5.88 -3.52 1.91
CA TYR A 274 -5.71 -4.84 2.48
C TYR A 274 -7.07 -5.49 2.75
N VAL A 275 -7.18 -6.80 2.49
CA VAL A 275 -8.40 -7.56 2.77
C VAL A 275 -8.24 -8.32 4.08
N PRO A 276 -8.89 -7.88 5.17
CA PRO A 276 -8.77 -8.54 6.46
C PRO A 276 -9.48 -9.90 6.49
N THR A 277 -8.99 -10.78 7.37
CA THR A 277 -9.65 -12.05 7.67
C THR A 277 -10.84 -11.82 8.59
N THR A 278 -12.05 -12.10 8.10
CA THR A 278 -13.29 -11.96 8.88
C THR A 278 -13.85 -13.29 9.39
N SER A 279 -13.26 -14.42 9.00
CA SER A 279 -13.65 -15.77 9.42
C SER A 279 -12.45 -16.68 9.56
N THR A 280 -12.42 -17.46 10.64
CA THR A 280 -11.41 -18.50 10.89
C THR A 280 -11.46 -19.65 9.87
N ASP A 281 -12.61 -19.84 9.21
CA ASP A 281 -12.79 -20.88 8.19
C ASP A 281 -12.25 -20.43 6.81
N ASN A 282 -11.93 -19.14 6.65
CA ASN A 282 -11.48 -18.57 5.39
C ASN A 282 -10.42 -17.47 5.62
N ILE A 283 -9.23 -17.90 6.04
CA ILE A 283 -8.10 -17.01 6.28
C ILE A 283 -7.68 -16.31 4.99
N GLN A 284 -7.64 -14.98 5.01
CA GLN A 284 -7.20 -14.14 3.90
C GLN A 284 -5.70 -13.87 4.02
N TRP A 285 -4.89 -14.76 3.46
CA TRP A 285 -3.43 -14.59 3.40
C TRP A 285 -3.05 -13.57 2.34
N SER A 286 -2.25 -12.57 2.72
CA SER A 286 -1.61 -11.65 1.78
C SER A 286 -0.10 -11.67 1.97
N LEU A 287 0.64 -11.69 0.87
CA LEU A 287 2.09 -11.51 0.92
C LEU A 287 2.38 -10.02 1.06
N LEU A 288 3.11 -9.66 2.10
CA LEU A 288 3.61 -8.32 2.35
C LEU A 288 5.10 -8.29 2.02
N VAL A 289 5.51 -7.34 1.19
CA VAL A 289 6.92 -7.12 0.85
C VAL A 289 7.27 -5.67 1.10
N LEU A 290 8.32 -5.42 1.87
CA LEU A 290 8.82 -4.10 2.22
C LEU A 290 10.25 -4.00 1.73
N SER A 291 10.55 -3.05 0.86
CA SER A 291 11.93 -2.84 0.39
C SER A 291 12.39 -1.43 0.67
N VAL A 292 13.69 -1.29 0.95
CA VAL A 292 14.37 0.01 1.06
C VAL A 292 15.61 -0.04 0.19
N ASP A 293 15.75 0.91 -0.72
CA ASP A 293 16.98 1.18 -1.45
C ASP A 293 17.45 2.60 -1.11
N LYS A 294 18.47 2.70 -0.25
CA LYS A 294 19.07 3.97 0.19
C LYS A 294 19.84 4.70 -0.90
N THR A 295 20.15 3.98 -1.99
CA THR A 295 20.98 4.44 -3.11
C THR A 295 20.17 4.76 -4.35
N ALA A 296 18.88 4.39 -4.38
CA ALA A 296 17.99 4.70 -5.49
C ALA A 296 17.79 6.22 -5.58
N PRO A 297 18.05 6.84 -6.76
CA PRO A 297 17.78 8.26 -6.94
C PRO A 297 16.27 8.51 -6.94
N TRP A 298 15.86 9.64 -6.36
CA TRP A 298 14.47 10.09 -6.47
C TRP A 298 14.12 10.43 -7.92
N THR A 299 12.85 10.35 -8.27
CA THR A 299 12.35 10.64 -9.62
C THR A 299 12.68 12.06 -10.10
N ASN A 300 12.78 13.04 -9.19
CA ASN A 300 13.18 14.41 -9.49
C ASN A 300 14.71 14.62 -9.51
N GLY A 301 15.50 13.62 -9.12
CA GLY A 301 16.96 13.70 -9.04
C GLY A 301 17.51 14.52 -7.87
N ASP A 302 16.66 15.01 -6.97
CA ASP A 302 17.06 15.91 -5.88
C ASP A 302 17.63 15.18 -4.65
N GLY A 303 17.61 13.85 -4.64
CA GLY A 303 18.06 13.05 -3.51
C GLY A 303 18.09 11.55 -3.81
N PHE A 304 18.35 10.77 -2.75
CA PHE A 304 18.46 9.31 -2.79
C PHE A 304 17.66 8.69 -1.63
N GLY A 305 17.30 7.43 -1.78
CA GLY A 305 16.54 6.69 -0.79
C GLY A 305 15.08 6.56 -1.20
N VAL A 306 14.67 5.34 -1.54
CA VAL A 306 13.30 4.98 -1.89
C VAL A 306 12.87 3.82 -1.02
N MET A 307 11.66 3.94 -0.45
CA MET A 307 10.99 2.87 0.26
C MET A 307 9.80 2.42 -0.58
N THR A 308 9.62 1.10 -0.70
CA THR A 308 8.50 0.50 -1.41
C THR A 308 7.77 -0.51 -0.54
N MET A 309 6.50 -0.69 -0.85
CA MET A 309 5.65 -1.69 -0.24
C MET A 309 4.83 -2.39 -1.34
N GLY A 310 4.79 -3.71 -1.29
CA GLY A 310 3.91 -4.55 -2.09
C GLY A 310 2.96 -5.34 -1.19
N VAL A 311 1.70 -5.43 -1.60
CA VAL A 311 0.68 -6.31 -1.01
C VAL A 311 0.11 -7.15 -2.14
N TYR A 312 0.44 -8.44 -2.16
CA TYR A 312 -0.18 -9.39 -3.09
C TYR A 312 -1.34 -10.07 -2.38
N GLY A 313 -2.55 -9.75 -2.83
CA GLY A 313 -3.80 -10.12 -2.18
C GLY A 313 -4.35 -11.50 -2.58
N THR A 314 -5.45 -11.89 -1.94
CA THR A 314 -6.18 -13.12 -2.24
C THR A 314 -6.93 -13.08 -3.57
N ASP A 315 -7.07 -11.89 -4.17
CA ASP A 315 -7.61 -11.67 -5.50
C ASP A 315 -6.56 -11.81 -6.61
N GLU A 316 -5.36 -12.30 -6.26
CA GLU A 316 -4.20 -12.46 -7.16
C GLU A 316 -3.74 -11.13 -7.78
N LYS A 317 -4.01 -10.01 -7.10
CA LYS A 317 -3.60 -8.67 -7.54
C LYS A 317 -2.52 -8.09 -6.65
N LEU A 318 -1.63 -7.33 -7.29
CA LEU A 318 -0.60 -6.56 -6.61
C LEU A 318 -1.06 -5.13 -6.37
N GLN A 319 -1.15 -4.74 -5.11
CA GLN A 319 -1.08 -3.34 -4.70
C GLN A 319 0.40 -3.00 -4.46
N TYR A 320 0.89 -1.92 -5.07
CA TYR A 320 2.29 -1.51 -4.92
C TYR A 320 2.39 0.00 -4.77
N GLY A 321 3.28 0.45 -3.91
CA GLY A 321 3.52 1.87 -3.69
C GLY A 321 4.97 2.16 -3.36
N SER A 322 5.38 3.41 -3.61
CA SER A 322 6.72 3.90 -3.34
C SER A 322 6.67 5.30 -2.74
N VAL A 323 7.66 5.64 -1.93
CA VAL A 323 7.86 6.99 -1.39
C VAL A 323 9.36 7.31 -1.29
N ASN A 324 9.70 8.55 -1.62
CA ASN A 324 11.05 9.07 -1.43
C ASN A 324 11.32 9.31 0.06
N LEU A 325 12.48 8.88 0.55
CA LEU A 325 12.95 9.08 1.91
C LEU A 325 13.56 10.47 2.07
N THR A 326 12.71 11.50 2.14
CA THR A 326 13.14 12.91 2.16
C THR A 326 13.70 13.36 3.52
N GLY A 327 14.55 14.40 3.48
CA GLY A 327 15.26 14.88 4.66
C GLY A 327 16.32 13.87 5.12
N ASP A 328 16.48 13.71 6.43
CA ASP A 328 17.45 12.77 7.02
C ASP A 328 16.91 11.35 7.18
N ARG A 329 15.73 11.04 6.63
CA ARG A 329 15.03 9.75 6.86
C ARG A 329 15.78 8.52 6.37
N ASN A 330 16.67 8.68 5.40
CA ASN A 330 17.56 7.61 4.99
C ASN A 330 18.47 7.11 6.14
N ASN A 331 18.78 8.00 7.10
CA ASN A 331 19.57 7.70 8.29
C ASN A 331 18.71 7.28 9.49
N THR A 332 17.42 7.64 9.53
CA THR A 332 16.54 7.35 10.67
C THR A 332 15.90 5.96 10.59
N ILE A 333 16.08 5.24 9.50
CA ILE A 333 15.66 3.84 9.38
C ILE A 333 16.42 2.95 10.37
N HIS A 334 17.70 3.25 10.61
CA HIS A 334 18.52 2.55 11.59
C HIS A 334 18.40 3.21 12.96
N THR A 335 17.79 2.50 13.91
CA THR A 335 17.60 2.99 15.29
C THR A 335 18.54 2.31 16.29
N GLY A 336 19.19 1.22 15.87
CA GLY A 336 19.88 0.29 16.76
C GLY A 336 18.96 -0.51 17.66
N LEU A 337 17.63 -0.40 17.49
CA LEU A 337 16.65 -1.24 18.17
C LEU A 337 16.38 -2.49 17.34
N GLN A 338 16.26 -3.63 18.02
CA GLN A 338 15.77 -4.86 17.41
C GLN A 338 14.35 -4.67 16.82
N TRP A 339 14.01 -5.47 15.82
CA TRP A 339 12.68 -5.48 15.24
C TRP A 339 11.73 -6.30 16.09
N LEU A 340 10.58 -5.74 16.43
CA LEU A 340 9.49 -6.43 17.12
C LEU A 340 8.49 -6.98 16.12
N ILE A 341 8.00 -8.18 16.40
CA ILE A 341 6.92 -8.85 15.68
C ILE A 341 5.64 -8.69 16.48
N ASN A 342 4.60 -8.12 15.84
CA ASN A 342 3.27 -7.88 16.40
C ASN A 342 3.25 -7.13 17.75
N ASN A 343 4.24 -6.25 17.98
CA ASN A 343 4.28 -5.34 19.12
C ASN A 343 5.07 -4.08 18.76
N ASP A 344 5.14 -3.09 19.65
CA ASP A 344 5.92 -1.87 19.46
C ASP A 344 6.74 -1.49 20.69
N HIS A 345 7.84 -0.77 20.45
CA HIS A 345 8.74 -0.34 21.52
C HIS A 345 8.16 0.74 22.44
N ALA A 346 7.00 1.31 22.14
CA ALA A 346 6.36 2.28 23.03
C ALA A 346 5.64 1.61 24.20
N GLN A 347 5.21 0.34 24.05
CA GLN A 347 4.65 -0.51 25.11
C GLN A 347 3.49 0.13 25.89
N SER A 348 2.79 1.09 25.28
CA SER A 348 1.79 1.94 25.94
C SER A 348 0.68 2.42 25.01
N HIS A 349 0.80 2.11 23.72
CA HIS A 349 -0.09 2.54 22.66
C HIS A 349 -0.42 1.32 21.80
N ASN A 350 -1.61 1.34 21.17
CA ASN A 350 -2.27 0.25 20.44
C ASN A 350 -3.00 -0.81 21.28
N ASN A 351 -4.20 -1.14 20.81
CA ASN A 351 -5.06 -2.20 21.34
C ASN A 351 -4.42 -3.57 21.09
N GLY A 352 -4.82 -4.59 21.86
CA GLY A 352 -4.41 -5.98 21.62
C GLY A 352 -4.67 -6.38 20.16
N HIS A 353 -3.61 -6.84 19.49
CA HIS A 353 -3.63 -7.28 18.10
C HIS A 353 -3.21 -8.74 18.05
N ALA A 354 -4.00 -9.57 17.39
CA ALA A 354 -3.64 -10.94 17.08
C ALA A 354 -3.29 -10.99 15.59
N ALA A 355 -2.10 -11.52 15.29
CA ALA A 355 -1.57 -11.60 13.95
C ALA A 355 -1.20 -13.04 13.62
N LEU A 356 -1.52 -13.44 12.40
CA LEU A 356 -1.03 -14.66 11.77
C LEU A 356 0.12 -14.28 10.83
N ILE A 357 1.29 -14.88 11.03
CA ILE A 357 2.50 -14.60 10.26
C ILE A 357 3.10 -15.91 9.80
N ASP A 358 3.42 -15.99 8.52
CA ASP A 358 4.05 -17.15 7.89
C ASP A 358 5.21 -16.70 7.00
N GLU A 359 6.24 -17.54 6.88
CA GLU A 359 7.50 -17.28 6.15
C GLU A 359 8.03 -15.85 6.27
N LEU A 360 8.39 -15.41 7.48
CA LEU A 360 9.07 -14.13 7.65
C LEU A 360 10.51 -14.27 7.12
N VAL A 361 10.81 -13.57 6.04
CA VAL A 361 12.10 -13.62 5.34
C VAL A 361 12.76 -12.25 5.36
N ILE A 362 14.06 -12.26 5.66
CA ILE A 362 14.92 -11.08 5.65
C ILE A 362 15.93 -11.25 4.52
N TRP A 363 15.88 -10.35 3.54
CA TRP A 363 16.76 -10.31 2.39
C TRP A 363 17.71 -9.13 2.50
N THR A 364 19.00 -9.39 2.33
CA THR A 364 20.06 -8.37 2.37
C THR A 364 20.49 -7.99 0.96
N ASP A 365 20.99 -6.75 0.81
CA ASP A 365 21.57 -6.22 -0.43
C ASP A 365 20.66 -6.34 -1.68
N THR A 366 19.35 -6.42 -1.47
CA THR A 366 18.34 -6.55 -2.54
C THR A 366 17.07 -5.78 -2.23
N THR A 367 16.38 -5.37 -3.28
CA THR A 367 15.05 -4.74 -3.26
C THR A 367 14.19 -5.38 -4.32
N PHE A 368 12.92 -5.62 -4.00
CA PHE A 368 12.02 -6.33 -4.90
C PHE A 368 11.29 -5.36 -5.83
N SER A 369 11.32 -5.67 -7.13
CA SER A 369 10.46 -5.04 -8.13
C SER A 369 9.00 -5.49 -7.95
N PRO A 370 8.03 -4.82 -8.60
CA PRO A 370 6.66 -5.33 -8.65
C PRO A 370 6.58 -6.76 -9.20
N GLY A 371 7.37 -7.10 -10.23
CA GLY A 371 7.49 -8.45 -10.77
C GLY A 371 7.94 -9.45 -9.71
N ASP A 372 8.97 -9.13 -8.94
CA ASP A 372 9.48 -10.01 -7.88
C ASP A 372 8.42 -10.29 -6.80
N VAL A 373 7.60 -9.29 -6.44
CA VAL A 373 6.50 -9.47 -5.48
C VAL A 373 5.44 -10.41 -6.06
N VAL A 374 5.08 -10.26 -7.34
CA VAL A 374 4.14 -11.16 -8.03
C VAL A 374 4.71 -12.57 -8.13
N ALA A 375 5.98 -12.71 -8.50
CA ALA A 375 6.67 -13.99 -8.59
C ALA A 375 6.66 -14.73 -7.24
N LEU A 376 6.94 -14.02 -6.15
CA LEU A 376 6.89 -14.58 -4.80
C LEU A 376 5.45 -14.89 -4.35
N GLY A 377 4.49 -14.01 -4.64
CA GLY A 377 3.10 -14.14 -4.18
C GLY A 377 2.27 -15.18 -4.94
N SER A 378 2.55 -15.36 -6.23
CA SER A 378 1.85 -16.32 -7.10
C SER A 378 2.44 -17.73 -7.06
N SER A 379 3.63 -17.90 -6.46
CA SER A 379 4.28 -19.20 -6.35
C SER A 379 3.47 -20.18 -5.48
N GLU A 380 3.34 -21.41 -5.96
CA GLU A 380 2.86 -22.54 -5.15
C GLU A 380 3.95 -23.12 -4.24
N LEU A 381 5.22 -22.81 -4.51
CA LEU A 381 6.37 -23.24 -3.72
C LEU A 381 6.69 -22.21 -2.64
N SER A 382 6.91 -22.70 -1.43
CA SER A 382 7.37 -21.89 -0.31
C SER A 382 8.86 -21.51 -0.44
N VAL A 383 9.27 -20.42 0.20
CA VAL A 383 10.69 -20.04 0.29
C VAL A 383 11.46 -21.14 1.02
N THR A 384 10.85 -21.72 2.05
CA THR A 384 11.39 -22.82 2.85
C THR A 384 11.70 -24.04 1.99
N GLU A 385 10.79 -24.46 1.11
CA GLU A 385 11.03 -25.57 0.18
C GLU A 385 12.15 -25.24 -0.80
N LYS A 386 12.15 -24.02 -1.36
CA LYS A 386 13.16 -23.59 -2.33
C LYS A 386 14.57 -23.66 -1.75
N ILE A 387 14.78 -23.22 -0.51
CA ILE A 387 16.11 -23.25 0.13
C ILE A 387 16.50 -24.63 0.66
N LYS A 388 15.53 -25.48 1.03
CA LYS A 388 15.78 -26.83 1.59
C LYS A 388 16.01 -27.89 0.51
N THR A 389 15.66 -27.61 -0.74
CA THR A 389 15.74 -28.60 -1.82
C THR A 389 17.10 -28.60 -2.52
N PRO A 390 17.99 -29.59 -2.28
CA PRO A 390 18.99 -29.94 -3.28
C PRO A 390 18.31 -30.75 -4.38
N SER A 391 17.80 -30.10 -5.43
CA SER A 391 17.25 -30.74 -6.64
C SER A 391 16.62 -32.15 -6.44
N SER A 392 15.57 -32.29 -5.61
CA SER A 392 14.55 -33.35 -5.76
C SER A 392 13.43 -33.22 -4.73
N LEU A 393 12.20 -33.34 -5.24
CA LEU A 393 10.89 -33.30 -4.59
C LEU A 393 10.73 -34.18 -3.33
N ALA A 394 10.00 -33.65 -2.34
CA ALA A 394 9.15 -34.43 -1.45
C ALA A 394 7.88 -33.65 -1.06
N LEU A 395 6.73 -34.32 -1.12
CA LEU A 395 5.38 -33.81 -0.83
C LEU A 395 5.11 -33.66 0.69
N PRO A 396 4.25 -32.71 1.13
CA PRO A 396 3.92 -32.56 2.54
C PRO A 396 2.90 -33.60 3.03
N GLN A 397 3.01 -33.97 4.31
CA GLN A 397 2.04 -34.79 5.04
C GLN A 397 1.05 -33.90 5.78
N SER A 398 -0.24 -34.28 5.76
CA SER A 398 -1.29 -33.53 6.44
C SER A 398 -1.27 -33.73 7.96
N HIS A 399 -1.28 -32.62 8.69
CA HIS A 399 -1.57 -32.59 10.11
C HIS A 399 -2.92 -31.91 10.38
N ARG A 400 -3.65 -32.47 11.36
CA ARG A 400 -5.00 -32.05 11.75
C ARG A 400 -4.99 -30.75 12.53
N LEU A 401 -5.97 -29.90 12.19
CA LEU A 401 -6.40 -28.67 12.84
C LEU A 401 -6.56 -28.83 14.36
N SER A 402 -6.01 -27.88 15.12
CA SER A 402 -6.51 -27.50 16.44
C SER A 402 -7.49 -26.34 16.27
N ASP A 403 -8.61 -26.39 17.01
CA ASP A 403 -9.62 -25.34 17.01
C ASP A 403 -8.97 -23.98 17.35
N ILE A 404 -9.08 -23.02 16.43
CA ILE A 404 -8.68 -21.64 16.64
C ILE A 404 -9.75 -21.02 17.53
N ASP A 405 -9.40 -20.67 18.78
CA ASP A 405 -10.22 -19.76 19.57
C ASP A 405 -10.28 -18.42 18.82
N TYR A 406 -11.47 -18.10 18.33
CA TYR A 406 -11.92 -16.88 17.66
C TYR A 406 -10.88 -15.75 17.48
N LEU A 407 -10.53 -15.45 16.21
CA LEU A 407 -9.92 -14.18 15.79
C LEU A 407 -10.88 -13.04 16.18
N GLY A 408 -10.60 -12.34 17.27
CA GLY A 408 -11.34 -11.13 17.66
C GLY A 408 -11.81 -11.04 19.10
N GLU A 409 -11.47 -11.97 20.01
CA GLU A 409 -11.53 -11.64 21.44
C GLU A 409 -10.20 -11.02 21.83
N ASN A 410 -10.15 -9.69 21.83
CA ASN A 410 -9.05 -8.93 22.42
C ASN A 410 -9.00 -9.25 23.93
N PRO A 411 -7.98 -9.99 24.41
CA PRO A 411 -7.99 -10.55 25.77
C PRO A 411 -7.84 -9.48 26.86
N ASN A 412 -7.55 -8.23 26.48
CA ASN A 412 -7.24 -7.13 27.39
C ASN A 412 -8.28 -5.98 27.40
N LEU A 413 -9.44 -6.13 26.76
CA LEU A 413 -10.45 -5.06 26.74
C LEU A 413 -11.21 -4.94 28.05
N SER A 414 -11.38 -3.69 28.51
CA SER A 414 -12.35 -3.38 29.55
C SER A 414 -13.77 -3.66 29.04
N GLU A 415 -14.72 -3.90 29.94
CA GLU A 415 -16.11 -4.19 29.59
C GLU A 415 -16.76 -3.06 28.73
N ALA A 416 -16.28 -1.82 28.90
CA ALA A 416 -16.71 -0.66 28.11
C ALA A 416 -16.18 -0.68 26.67
N ASP A 417 -14.98 -1.20 26.46
CA ASP A 417 -14.37 -1.32 25.13
C ASP A 417 -15.01 -2.46 24.35
N LYS A 418 -15.31 -3.59 25.03
CA LYS A 418 -16.08 -4.71 24.44
C LYS A 418 -17.46 -4.25 23.96
N LEU A 419 -18.12 -3.36 24.69
CA LEU A 419 -19.43 -2.80 24.29
C LEU A 419 -19.34 -1.84 23.09
N THR A 420 -18.23 -1.11 22.99
CA THR A 420 -17.96 -0.18 21.87
C THR A 420 -17.62 -0.95 20.60
N GLU A 421 -16.83 -2.02 20.72
CA GLU A 421 -16.50 -2.91 19.61
C GLU A 421 -17.73 -3.68 19.11
N ALA A 422 -18.54 -4.21 20.03
CA ALA A 422 -19.82 -4.84 19.70
C ALA A 422 -20.79 -3.86 18.98
N PHE A 423 -20.71 -2.56 19.29
CA PHE A 423 -21.47 -1.53 18.60
C PHE A 423 -21.01 -1.35 17.14
N TRP A 424 -19.70 -1.27 16.90
CA TRP A 424 -19.15 -1.13 15.54
C TRP A 424 -19.32 -2.39 14.69
N GLN A 425 -19.21 -3.59 15.29
CA GLN A 425 -19.50 -4.85 14.61
C GLN A 425 -20.98 -4.94 14.20
N ARG A 426 -21.92 -4.60 15.10
CA ARG A 426 -23.35 -4.53 14.75
C ARG A 426 -23.64 -3.53 13.64
N ARG A 427 -22.91 -2.42 13.60
CA ARG A 427 -23.07 -1.43 12.54
C ARG A 427 -22.61 -1.96 11.18
N ARG A 428 -21.46 -2.65 11.12
CA ARG A 428 -20.95 -3.31 9.91
C ARG A 428 -21.90 -4.39 9.39
N GLN A 429 -22.36 -5.30 10.27
CA GLN A 429 -23.35 -6.31 9.91
C GLN A 429 -24.66 -5.69 9.38
N MET A 430 -25.08 -4.55 9.92
CA MET A 430 -26.27 -3.83 9.44
C MET A 430 -26.04 -3.13 8.09
N GLU A 431 -24.81 -2.73 7.77
CA GLU A 431 -24.43 -2.16 6.48
C GLU A 431 -24.32 -3.26 5.41
N GLU A 432 -23.78 -4.43 5.75
CA GLU A 432 -23.78 -5.63 4.88
C GLU A 432 -25.20 -6.14 4.60
N LEU A 433 -26.04 -6.27 5.64
CA LEU A 433 -27.47 -6.61 5.46
C LEU A 433 -28.20 -5.57 4.61
N ARG A 434 -27.82 -4.29 4.68
CA ARG A 434 -28.40 -3.25 3.81
C ARG A 434 -27.96 -3.40 2.36
N ALA A 435 -26.71 -3.77 2.12
CA ALA A 435 -26.20 -4.03 0.79
C ALA A 435 -26.92 -5.23 0.16
N GLU A 436 -27.09 -6.33 0.91
CA GLU A 436 -27.82 -7.53 0.46
C GLU A 436 -29.30 -7.27 0.20
N LEU A 437 -29.94 -6.40 0.99
CA LEU A 437 -31.35 -6.01 0.82
C LEU A 437 -31.57 -4.92 -0.24
N SER A 438 -30.51 -4.45 -0.91
CA SER A 438 -30.57 -3.44 -1.97
C SER A 438 -30.45 -4.00 -3.40
N LEU A 439 -30.41 -5.34 -3.54
CA LEU A 439 -30.75 -6.09 -4.75
C LEU A 439 -32.26 -6.29 -4.85
#